data_AF-A0A2T3QNT0-F1
#
_entry.id   AF-A0A2T3QNT0-F1
#
_cell.length_a   1.000
_cell.length_b   1.000
_cell.length_c   1.000
_cell.angle_alpha   90.00
_cell.angle_beta   90.00
_cell.angle_gamma   90.00
#
_symmetry.space_group_name_H-M   'P 1'
#
loop_
_entity.id
_entity.type
_entity.pdbx_description
1 polymer ?
#
loop_
_entity_poly.entity_id
_entity_poly.type
_entity_poly.pdbx_seq_one_letter_code
_entity_poly.pdbx_strand_id
1 'polypeptide(L)'
;MKTIDFKMWQLREKPTIKKQIKRWFKLQEGAPTLWKDWDFESEGIKLLFRNYTNDISEPCLTIASVYLEDELQNQGVLKSLLKLCVRKIPLEHYCV
;
A
#
# COMPACT_ATOMS: atom_id res chain seq x y z
N MET A 1 15.09 9.84 -0.23
CA MET A 1 14.16 9.84 -1.39
C MET A 1 12.93 10.62 -0.96
N LYS A 2 12.54 11.65 -1.72
CA LYS A 2 11.34 12.46 -1.44
C LYS A 2 10.10 11.72 -1.97
N THR A 3 8.93 12.07 -1.46
CA THR A 3 7.63 11.55 -1.94
C THR A 3 7.50 11.69 -3.46
N ILE A 4 7.90 12.85 -3.99
CA ILE A 4 7.90 13.12 -5.43
C ILE A 4 8.74 12.13 -6.24
N ASP A 5 9.89 11.68 -5.72
CA ASP A 5 10.76 10.73 -6.42
C ASP A 5 10.09 9.36 -6.57
N PHE A 6 9.32 8.94 -5.55
CA PHE A 6 8.56 7.68 -5.62
C PHE A 6 7.41 7.76 -6.61
N LYS A 7 6.67 8.89 -6.62
CA LYS A 7 5.59 9.09 -7.60
C LYS A 7 6.15 9.13 -9.03
N MET A 8 7.27 9.82 -9.24
CA MET A 8 7.96 9.83 -10.53
C MET A 8 8.44 8.44 -10.94
N TRP A 9 8.93 7.64 -9.99
CA TRP A 9 9.27 6.24 -10.23
C TRP A 9 8.04 5.40 -10.63
N GLN A 10 6.90 5.55 -9.95
CA GLN A 10 5.64 4.87 -10.32
C GLN A 10 5.22 5.21 -11.76
N LEU A 11 5.29 6.50 -12.14
CA LEU A 11 4.89 6.96 -13.47
C LEU A 11 5.83 6.48 -14.59
N ARG A 12 7.15 6.46 -14.33
CA ARG A 12 8.16 6.08 -15.33
C ARG A 12 8.22 4.57 -15.53
N GLU A 13 8.33 3.82 -14.43
CA GLU A 13 8.59 2.39 -14.47
C GLU A 13 7.31 1.55 -14.57
N LYS A 14 6.14 2.16 -14.33
CA LYS A 14 4.83 1.49 -14.23
C LYS A 14 4.91 0.14 -13.48
N PRO A 15 5.50 0.13 -12.27
CA PRO A 15 5.77 -1.11 -11.54
C PRO A 15 4.47 -1.76 -11.06
N THR A 16 4.46 -3.08 -10.91
CA THR A 16 3.31 -3.79 -10.32
C THR A 16 3.04 -3.34 -8.88
N ILE A 17 1.78 -3.43 -8.42
CA ILE A 17 1.37 -3.13 -7.03
C ILE A 17 2.32 -3.77 -6.00
N LYS A 18 2.68 -5.04 -6.21
CA LYS A 18 3.60 -5.76 -5.32
C LYS A 18 4.99 -5.12 -5.23
N LYS A 19 5.54 -4.63 -6.33
CA LYS A 19 6.82 -3.92 -6.34
C LYS A 19 6.72 -2.57 -5.64
N GLN A 20 5.61 -1.85 -5.85
CA GLN A 20 5.38 -0.57 -5.21
C GLN A 20 5.29 -0.72 -3.69
N ILE A 21 4.43 -1.62 -3.21
CA ILE A 21 4.25 -1.90 -1.77
C ILE A 21 5.58 -2.28 -1.11
N LYS A 22 6.35 -3.19 -1.71
CA LYS A 22 7.67 -3.58 -1.18
C LYS A 22 8.64 -2.40 -1.08
N ARG A 23 8.66 -1.53 -2.09
CA ARG A 23 9.56 -0.37 -2.09
C ARG A 23 9.12 0.64 -1.05
N TRP A 24 7.81 0.88 -0.93
CA TRP A 24 7.25 1.78 0.08
C TRP A 24 7.54 1.32 1.51
N PHE A 25 7.43 0.02 1.82
CA PHE A 25 7.80 -0.51 3.14
C PHE A 25 9.24 -0.21 3.53
N LYS A 26 10.19 -0.42 2.61
CA LYS A 26 11.60 -0.07 2.86
C LYS A 26 11.81 1.41 3.16
N LEU A 27 10.97 2.28 2.60
CA LEU A 27 11.04 3.71 2.84
C LEU A 27 10.40 4.09 4.17
N GLN A 28 9.34 3.39 4.58
CA GLN A 28 8.78 3.53 5.92
C GLN A 28 9.77 3.14 7.01
N GLU A 29 10.52 2.05 6.84
CA GLU A 29 11.55 1.64 7.80
C GLU A 29 12.60 2.74 8.03
N GLY A 30 12.99 3.46 6.97
CA GLY A 30 14.00 4.52 7.05
C GLY A 30 13.46 5.90 7.42
N ALA A 31 12.19 6.20 7.14
CA ALA A 31 11.59 7.53 7.37
C ALA A 31 10.06 7.44 7.59
N PRO A 32 9.61 6.83 8.70
CA PRO A 32 8.20 6.48 8.91
C PRO A 32 7.27 7.71 9.00
N THR A 33 7.79 8.85 9.45
CA THR A 33 7.04 10.11 9.55
C THR A 33 6.78 10.77 8.19
N LEU A 34 7.60 10.47 7.18
CA LEU A 34 7.47 11.01 5.83
C LEU A 34 6.53 10.15 4.96
N TRP A 35 6.55 8.83 5.16
CA TRP A 35 5.83 7.85 4.34
C TRP A 35 4.56 7.35 4.99
N LYS A 36 3.74 8.26 5.53
CA LYS A 36 2.54 7.90 6.31
C LYS A 36 1.40 7.33 5.45
N ASP A 37 1.09 8.04 4.38
CA ASP A 37 -0.01 7.68 3.48
C ASP A 37 0.53 7.53 2.07
N TRP A 38 0.04 6.55 1.31
CA TRP A 38 0.47 6.41 -0.09
C TRP A 38 -0.55 5.71 -0.99
N ASP A 39 -0.65 6.25 -2.21
CA ASP A 39 -1.44 5.69 -3.31
C ASP A 39 -0.62 4.74 -4.18
N PHE A 40 -1.15 3.55 -4.37
CA PHE A 40 -0.63 2.54 -5.28
C PHE A 40 -1.58 2.34 -6.44
N GLU A 41 -1.07 2.34 -7.66
CA GLU A 41 -1.87 2.16 -8.87
C GLU A 41 -1.10 1.35 -9.89
N SER A 42 -1.72 0.30 -10.42
CA SER A 42 -1.17 -0.52 -11.51
C SER A 42 -2.24 -1.48 -12.01
N GLU A 43 -2.35 -1.60 -13.33
CA GLU A 43 -3.16 -2.64 -14.02
C GLU A 43 -4.59 -2.75 -13.46
N GLY A 44 -5.33 -1.64 -13.42
CA GLY A 44 -6.72 -1.62 -12.94
C GLY A 44 -6.91 -1.77 -11.43
N ILE A 45 -5.84 -1.80 -10.65
CA ILE A 45 -5.86 -1.81 -9.18
C ILE A 45 -5.47 -0.43 -8.66
N LYS A 46 -6.28 0.14 -7.75
CA LYS A 46 -5.94 1.35 -6.99
C LYS A 46 -6.09 1.09 -5.49
N LEU A 47 -5.07 1.46 -4.71
CA LEU A 47 -5.01 1.23 -3.27
C LEU A 47 -4.53 2.48 -2.57
N LEU A 48 -5.17 2.82 -1.46
CA LEU A 48 -4.69 3.86 -0.55
C LEU A 48 -4.33 3.22 0.78
N PHE A 49 -3.08 3.36 1.20
CA PHE A 49 -2.65 3.00 2.55
C PHE A 49 -2.52 4.24 3.41
N ARG A 50 -2.81 4.10 4.70
CA ARG A 50 -2.63 5.12 5.73
C ARG A 50 -1.98 4.52 6.97
N ASN A 51 -1.26 5.35 7.72
CA ASN A 51 -0.64 4.96 8.99
C ASN A 51 -1.50 5.29 10.22
N TYR A 52 -2.81 5.47 10.02
CA TYR A 52 -3.77 5.73 11.09
C TYR A 52 -5.16 5.25 10.67
N THR A 53 -5.99 5.02 11.67
CA THR A 53 -7.43 4.82 11.57
C THR A 53 -8.14 5.67 12.63
N ASN A 54 -9.44 5.88 12.49
CA ASN A 54 -10.22 6.63 13.47
C ASN A 54 -10.46 5.83 14.77
N ASP A 55 -10.35 4.50 14.70
CA ASP A 55 -10.72 3.59 15.78
C ASP A 55 -9.56 3.28 16.74
N ILE A 56 -8.31 3.55 16.34
CA ILE A 56 -7.10 3.16 17.06
C ILE A 56 -6.15 4.35 17.14
N SER A 57 -5.78 4.71 18.38
CA SER A 57 -4.93 5.87 18.69
C SER A 57 -3.45 5.65 18.41
N GLU A 58 -3.05 4.40 18.14
CA GLU A 58 -1.68 3.98 17.89
C GLU A 58 -1.38 3.94 16.38
N PRO A 59 -0.11 4.15 15.96
CA PRO A 59 0.28 4.01 14.56
C PRO A 59 -0.06 2.62 14.04
N CYS A 60 -0.89 2.56 13.00
CA CYS A 60 -1.34 1.32 12.39
C CYS A 60 -1.45 1.44 10.88
N LEU A 61 -1.09 0.38 10.17
CA LEU A 61 -1.23 0.34 8.73
C LEU A 61 -2.64 -0.07 8.35
N THR A 62 -3.37 0.86 7.75
CA THR A 62 -4.77 0.71 7.33
C THR A 62 -4.87 0.74 5.80
N ILE A 63 -5.67 -0.17 5.24
CA ILE A 63 -6.09 -0.08 3.83
C ILE A 63 -7.31 0.84 3.78
N ALA A 64 -7.11 2.12 3.46
CA ALA A 64 -8.18 3.11 3.48
C ALA A 64 -9.14 2.99 2.28
N SER A 65 -8.64 2.52 1.13
CA SER A 65 -9.51 2.20 -0.01
C SER A 65 -8.89 1.17 -0.91
N VAL A 66 -9.75 0.34 -1.51
CA VAL A 66 -9.41 -0.57 -2.61
C VAL A 66 -10.39 -0.36 -3.75
N TYR A 67 -9.86 -0.15 -4.94
CA TYR A 67 -10.62 -0.20 -6.19
C TYR A 67 -9.99 -1.24 -7.11
N LEU A 68 -10.85 -2.06 -7.72
CA LEU A 68 -10.52 -3.05 -8.73
C LEU A 68 -11.43 -2.79 -9.93
N GLU A 69 -10.85 -2.66 -11.12
CA GLU A 69 -11.62 -2.67 -12.37
C GLU A 69 -12.47 -3.95 -12.47
N ASP A 70 -13.63 -3.84 -13.13
CA ASP A 70 -14.66 -4.89 -13.18
C ASP A 70 -14.10 -6.23 -13.66
N GLU A 71 -13.17 -6.21 -14.62
CA GLU A 71 -12.52 -7.40 -15.14
C GLU A 71 -11.72 -8.17 -14.08
N LEU A 72 -11.20 -7.50 -13.06
CA LEU A 72 -10.39 -8.08 -11.98
C LEU A 72 -11.24 -8.55 -10.79
N GLN A 73 -12.50 -8.15 -10.73
CA GLN A 73 -13.42 -8.56 -9.68
C GLN A 73 -13.68 -10.07 -9.79
N ASN A 74 -13.97 -10.71 -8.65
CA ASN A 74 -14.19 -12.17 -8.54
C ASN A 74 -12.99 -13.08 -8.92
N GLN A 75 -11.84 -12.53 -9.31
CA GLN A 75 -10.64 -13.30 -9.62
C GLN A 75 -9.73 -13.57 -8.40
N GLY A 76 -10.17 -13.21 -7.19
CA GLY A 76 -9.38 -13.39 -5.97
C GLY A 76 -8.19 -12.44 -5.82
N VAL A 77 -8.16 -11.34 -6.60
CA VAL A 77 -7.11 -10.31 -6.56
C VAL A 77 -7.00 -9.68 -5.16
N LEU A 78 -8.12 -9.24 -4.57
CA LEU A 78 -8.14 -8.68 -3.22
C LEU A 78 -7.59 -9.68 -2.18
N LYS A 79 -8.01 -10.95 -2.25
CA LYS A 79 -7.51 -12.00 -1.35
C LYS A 79 -6.00 -12.16 -1.46
N SER A 80 -5.46 -12.12 -2.68
CA SER A 80 -4.02 -12.20 -2.93
C SER A 80 -3.27 -10.97 -2.41
N LEU A 81 -3.86 -9.78 -2.54
CA LEU A 81 -3.33 -8.53 -1.99
C LEU A 81 -3.26 -8.57 -0.46
N LEU A 82 -4.36 -8.95 0.22
CA LEU A 82 -4.39 -9.07 1.68
C LEU A 82 -3.33 -10.06 2.18
N LYS A 83 -3.18 -11.20 1.50
CA LYS A 83 -2.10 -12.16 1.81
C LYS A 83 -0.70 -11.56 1.63
N LEU A 84 -0.49 -10.71 0.63
CA LEU A 84 0.78 -10.02 0.42
C LEU A 84 1.09 -9.07 1.58
N CYS A 85 0.09 -8.30 2.02
CA CYS A 85 0.19 -7.38 3.15
C CYS A 85 0.54 -8.15 4.43
N VAL A 86 -0.25 -9.16 4.81
CA VAL A 86 -0.02 -9.95 6.03
C VAL A 86 1.35 -10.64 6.06
N ARG A 87 1.87 -11.10 4.91
CA ARG A 87 3.20 -11.75 4.84
C ARG A 87 4.38 -10.78 4.95
N LYS A 88 4.15 -9.48 4.78
CA LYS A 88 5.22 -8.48 4.71
C LYS A 88 5.14 -7.44 5.81
N ILE A 89 4.05 -7.40 6.56
CA ILE A 89 3.80 -6.50 7.66
C ILE A 89 3.89 -7.32 8.95
N PRO A 90 4.71 -6.93 9.94
CA PRO A 90 4.60 -7.48 11.29
C PRO A 90 3.18 -7.23 11.81
N LEU A 91 2.48 -8.29 12.22
CA LEU A 91 1.07 -8.25 12.64
C LEU A 91 0.78 -7.27 13.80
N GLU A 92 1.83 -6.82 14.48
CA GLU A 92 1.83 -5.95 15.66
C GLU A 92 1.33 -4.52 15.36
N HIS A 93 1.18 -4.15 14.08
CA HIS A 93 0.76 -2.81 13.63
C HIS A 93 -0.43 -2.83 12.66
N TYR A 94 -1.17 -3.94 12.55
CA TYR A 94 -2.27 -4.07 11.58
C TYR A 94 -3.63 -3.80 12.20
N CYS A 95 -4.39 -2.89 11.59
CA CYS A 95 -5.77 -2.60 11.96
C CYS A 95 -6.61 -2.75 10.69
N VAL A 96 -7.52 -3.73 10.71
CA VAL A 96 -8.49 -3.98 9.63
C VAL A 96 -9.76 -3.22 9.93
#